data_AF-A0A925RVP7-F1
#
_entry.id   AF-A0A925RVP7-F1
#
_cell.length_a   1.000
_cell.length_b   1.000
_cell.length_c   1.000
_cell.angle_alpha   90.00
_cell.angle_beta   90.00
_cell.angle_gamma   90.00
#
_symmetry.space_group_name_H-M   'P 1'
#
loop_
_entity.id
_entity.type
_entity.pdbx_description
1 polymer ?
#
loop_
_entity_poly.entity_id
_entity_poly.type
_entity_poly.pdbx_seq_one_letter_code
_entity_poly.pdbx_strand_id
1 'polypeptide(L)'
;MAVELLTTSAGAILYDSTRVGKPSDEIFTQDYWAARKTITARAGGRGGVLFLRDDQHHWVLRHYRRGGLVAKLIEDLYFWTGAERTRAFREWRLLYLLCQQGLPVPAPVATRYLRRHFWYRADLIT
;
A
#
# COMPACT_ATOMS: atom_id res chain seq x y z
N MET A 1 -1.64 15.93 -11.93
CA MET A 1 -1.68 14.91 -10.86
C MET A 1 -2.98 15.07 -10.09
N ALA A 2 -3.60 13.96 -9.67
CA ALA A 2 -4.92 13.97 -9.06
C ALA A 2 -4.97 12.93 -7.93
N VAL A 3 -4.88 13.42 -6.69
CA VAL A 3 -4.97 12.58 -5.50
C VAL A 3 -6.42 12.41 -5.13
N GLU A 4 -6.86 11.16 -5.00
CA GLU A 4 -8.25 10.81 -4.68
C GLU A 4 -8.33 9.88 -3.48
N LEU A 5 -9.43 10.02 -2.73
CA LEU A 5 -9.74 9.20 -1.57
C LEU A 5 -11.03 8.41 -1.84
N LEU A 6 -10.95 7.09 -1.72
CA LEU A 6 -12.08 6.17 -1.83
C LEU A 6 -12.37 5.54 -0.48
N THR A 7 -13.57 5.72 0.06
CA THR A 7 -14.01 5.01 1.26
C THR A 7 -14.42 3.59 0.91
N THR A 8 -14.01 2.62 1.73
CA THR A 8 -14.38 1.21 1.61
C THR A 8 -15.13 0.75 2.86
N SER A 9 -15.72 -0.43 2.83
CA SER A 9 -16.49 -0.98 3.97
C SER A 9 -15.63 -1.14 5.24
N ALA A 10 -14.33 -1.39 5.07
CA ALA A 10 -13.39 -1.62 6.17
C ALA A 10 -12.38 -0.48 6.35
N GLY A 11 -12.37 0.55 5.51
CA GLY A 11 -11.39 1.63 5.62
C GLY A 11 -11.41 2.62 4.46
N ALA A 12 -10.24 2.92 3.92
CA ALA A 12 -10.13 3.82 2.78
C ALA A 12 -8.87 3.55 1.96
N ILE A 13 -8.93 3.93 0.69
CA ILE A 13 -7.86 3.86 -0.30
C ILE A 13 -7.52 5.29 -0.71
N LEU A 14 -6.24 5.67 -0.62
CA LEU A 14 -5.68 6.92 -1.14
C LEU A 14 -4.85 6.57 -2.38
N TYR A 15 -5.11 7.22 -3.51
CA TYR A 15 -4.44 6.88 -4.78
C TYR A 15 -4.25 8.09 -5.68
N ASP A 16 -3.34 7.94 -6.64
CA ASP A 16 -3.12 8.92 -7.73
C ASP A 16 -3.85 8.42 -8.98
N SER A 17 -4.94 9.11 -9.37
CA SER A 17 -5.75 8.71 -10.52
C SER A 17 -5.06 8.89 -11.86
N THR A 18 -3.88 9.52 -11.88
CA THR A 18 -3.01 9.55 -13.08
C THR A 18 -2.18 8.29 -13.26
N ARG A 19 -2.06 7.44 -12.22
CA ARG A 19 -1.25 6.22 -12.22
C ARG A 19 -2.08 4.95 -12.22
N VAL A 20 -3.28 5.01 -11.65
CA VAL A 20 -4.20 3.87 -11.58
C VAL A 20 -5.63 4.38 -11.71
N GLY A 21 -6.45 3.70 -12.51
CA GLY A 21 -7.89 3.92 -12.50
C GLY A 21 -8.49 3.62 -11.13
N LYS A 22 -9.75 4.02 -10.89
CA LYS A 22 -10.43 3.87 -9.59
C LYS A 22 -10.21 2.45 -9.00
N PRO A 23 -9.37 2.30 -7.96
CA PRO A 23 -8.94 1.00 -7.48
C PRO A 23 -10.00 0.37 -6.57
N SER A 24 -9.95 -0.96 -6.45
CA SER A 24 -10.71 -1.73 -5.45
C SER A 24 -9.78 -2.29 -4.39
N ASP A 25 -10.33 -2.85 -3.31
CA ASP A 25 -9.54 -3.55 -2.28
C ASP A 25 -8.74 -4.76 -2.83
N GLU A 26 -9.15 -5.31 -3.97
CA GLU A 26 -8.53 -6.52 -4.52
C GLU A 26 -7.10 -6.28 -5.00
N ILE A 27 -6.77 -5.06 -5.48
CA ILE A 27 -5.42 -4.75 -5.99
C ILE A 27 -4.33 -4.85 -4.92
N PHE A 28 -4.72 -4.88 -3.64
CA PHE A 28 -3.81 -5.05 -2.52
C PHE A 28 -3.71 -6.51 -2.05
N THR A 29 -4.30 -7.45 -2.79
CA THR A 29 -4.24 -8.89 -2.50
C THR A 29 -3.32 -9.61 -3.48
N GLN A 30 -2.62 -10.63 -3.00
CA GLN A 30 -1.77 -11.44 -3.86
C GLN A 30 -2.58 -12.19 -4.92
N ASP A 31 -3.77 -12.68 -4.55
CA ASP A 31 -4.60 -13.53 -5.42
C ASP A 31 -5.06 -12.78 -6.68
N TYR A 32 -5.37 -11.48 -6.54
CA TYR A 32 -5.70 -10.60 -7.66
C TYR A 32 -4.59 -10.56 -8.71
N TRP A 33 -3.33 -10.47 -8.29
CA TRP A 33 -2.19 -10.41 -9.20
C TRP A 33 -1.73 -11.78 -9.70
N ALA A 34 -1.88 -12.82 -8.88
CA ALA A 34 -1.59 -14.19 -9.27
C ALA A 34 -2.51 -14.65 -10.42
N ALA A 35 -3.81 -14.34 -10.33
CA ALA A 35 -4.79 -14.64 -11.37
C ALA A 35 -4.46 -13.97 -12.72
N ARG A 36 -3.77 -12.82 -12.68
CA ARG A 36 -3.34 -12.04 -13.86
C ARG A 36 -1.95 -12.41 -14.37
N LYS A 37 -1.25 -13.33 -13.70
CA LYS A 37 0.13 -13.76 -14.04
C LYS A 37 1.14 -12.61 -14.11
N THR A 38 0.94 -11.55 -13.32
CA THR A 38 1.83 -10.36 -13.31
C THR A 38 2.86 -10.37 -12.18
N ILE A 39 2.81 -11.36 -11.28
CA ILE A 39 3.80 -11.49 -10.20
C ILE A 39 5.11 -12.00 -10.80
N THR A 40 6.15 -11.17 -10.80
CA THR A 40 7.47 -11.53 -11.36
C THR A 40 8.45 -12.02 -10.31
N ALA A 41 8.33 -11.51 -9.09
CA ALA A 41 9.16 -11.94 -7.98
C ALA A 41 8.45 -11.73 -6.65
N ARG A 42 8.84 -12.55 -5.68
CA ARG A 42 8.54 -12.35 -4.27
C ARG A 42 9.87 -12.08 -3.58
N ALA A 43 9.98 -11.00 -2.83
CA ALA A 43 11.17 -10.72 -2.05
C ALA A 43 10.87 -10.43 -0.58
N GLY A 44 11.89 -10.65 0.24
CA GLY A 44 11.85 -10.41 1.67
C GLY A 44 11.37 -11.62 2.46
N GLY A 45 11.79 -11.69 3.73
CA GLY A 45 11.37 -12.71 4.69
C GLY A 45 9.93 -12.51 5.16
N ARG A 46 9.71 -12.38 6.47
CA ARG A 46 8.38 -12.27 7.09
C ARG A 46 7.54 -11.04 6.69
N GLY A 47 7.79 -10.34 5.59
CA GLY A 47 7.11 -9.10 5.19
C GLY A 47 6.44 -9.13 3.82
N GLY A 48 6.83 -10.07 2.94
CA GLY A 48 6.25 -10.31 1.62
C GLY A 48 6.13 -9.06 0.73
N VAL A 49 7.21 -8.71 0.03
CA VAL A 49 7.16 -7.74 -1.08
C VAL A 49 6.83 -8.49 -2.36
N LEU A 50 5.81 -8.02 -3.09
CA LEU A 50 5.42 -8.56 -4.39
C LEU A 50 5.84 -7.58 -5.49
N PHE A 51 6.67 -8.05 -6.41
CA PHE A 51 7.00 -7.32 -7.63
C PHE A 51 5.98 -7.69 -8.71
N LEU A 52 5.33 -6.66 -9.23
CA LEU A 52 4.24 -6.72 -10.18
C LEU A 52 4.74 -6.11 -11.50
N ARG A 53 4.64 -6.87 -12.58
CA ARG A 53 5.02 -6.39 -13.90
C ARG A 53 4.02 -6.86 -14.95
N ASP A 54 3.55 -5.91 -15.73
CA ASP A 54 2.91 -6.14 -17.02
C ASP A 54 3.50 -5.16 -18.06
N ASP A 55 2.94 -5.14 -19.27
CA ASP A 55 3.42 -4.27 -20.36
C ASP A 55 3.31 -2.77 -20.04
N GLN A 56 2.46 -2.40 -19.07
CA GLN A 56 2.13 -1.01 -18.74
C GLN A 56 2.68 -0.56 -17.38
N HIS A 57 2.92 -1.49 -16.45
CA HIS A 57 3.16 -1.18 -15.05
C HIS A 57 4.29 -2.02 -14.45
N HIS A 58 5.17 -1.35 -13.73
CA HIS A 58 6.18 -1.97 -12.88
C HIS A 58 5.96 -1.48 -11.45
N TRP A 59 5.26 -2.28 -10.64
CA TRP A 59 4.86 -1.90 -9.29
C TRP A 59 5.38 -2.85 -8.24
N VAL A 60 5.37 -2.37 -7.02
CA VAL A 60 5.77 -3.09 -5.82
C VAL A 60 4.63 -2.99 -4.82
N LEU A 61 3.97 -4.12 -4.57
CA LEU A 61 2.97 -4.25 -3.51
C LEU A 61 3.66 -4.66 -2.20
N ARG A 62 3.43 -3.88 -1.16
CA ARG A 62 3.99 -4.05 0.18
C ARG A 62 2.87 -4.13 1.21
N HIS A 63 2.91 -5.18 2.03
CA HIS A 63 2.10 -5.25 3.24
C HIS A 63 2.85 -4.65 4.42
N TYR A 64 2.21 -3.76 5.19
CA TYR A 64 2.87 -3.15 6.35
C TYR A 64 3.02 -4.14 7.49
N ARG A 65 4.27 -4.38 7.88
CA ARG A 65 4.59 -5.16 9.08
C ARG A 65 5.46 -4.37 10.04
N ARG A 66 5.35 -4.74 11.32
CA ARG A 66 6.20 -4.24 12.39
C ARG A 66 7.56 -4.94 12.32
N GLY A 67 8.61 -4.19 12.67
CA GLY A 67 9.95 -4.72 12.88
C GLY A 67 10.25 -4.84 14.37
N GLY A 68 11.45 -5.34 14.68
CA GLY A 68 11.96 -5.44 16.05
C GLY A 68 11.20 -6.45 16.92
N LEU A 69 11.40 -6.36 18.24
CA LEU A 69 10.84 -7.32 19.20
C LEU A 69 9.31 -7.34 19.22
N VAL A 70 8.65 -6.23 18.91
CA VAL A 70 7.19 -6.13 18.85
C VAL A 70 6.61 -7.05 17.78
N ALA A 71 7.34 -7.29 16.68
CA ALA A 71 6.93 -8.20 15.61
C ALA A 71 6.77 -9.66 16.05
N LYS A 72 7.33 -10.05 17.22
CA LYS A 72 7.13 -11.39 17.79
C LYS A 72 5.76 -11.58 18.43
N LEU A 73 5.09 -10.48 18.78
CA LEU A 73 3.76 -10.47 19.42
C LEU A 73 2.67 -9.97 18.47
N ILE A 74 2.98 -8.92 17.70
CA ILE A 74 2.05 -8.27 16.78
C ILE A 74 2.79 -7.99 15.47
N GLU A 75 2.46 -8.75 14.43
CA GLU A 75 3.13 -8.64 13.13
C GLU A 75 2.64 -7.45 12.30
N ASP A 76 1.32 -7.26 12.20
CA ASP A 76 0.72 -6.35 11.20
C ASP A 76 -0.36 -5.39 11.74
N LEU A 77 -0.63 -5.43 13.05
CA LEU A 77 -1.67 -4.58 13.65
C LEU A 77 -1.09 -3.27 14.21
N TYR A 78 -1.72 -2.17 13.85
CA TYR A 78 -1.40 -0.81 14.29
C TYR A 78 -2.57 -0.21 15.05
N PHE A 79 -2.29 0.53 16.12
CA PHE A 79 -3.35 1.17 16.90
C PHE A 79 -3.97 2.33 16.13
N TRP A 80 -5.29 2.37 16.06
CA TRP A 80 -6.05 3.36 15.31
C TRP A 80 -6.09 4.69 16.05
N THR A 81 -5.63 5.76 15.40
CA THR A 81 -5.68 7.14 15.93
C THR A 81 -6.24 8.15 14.93
N GLY A 82 -6.84 7.67 13.84
CA GLY A 82 -7.38 8.47 12.74
C GLY A 82 -6.73 8.15 11.38
N ALA A 83 -7.49 8.34 10.29
CA ALA A 83 -7.07 7.98 8.93
C ALA A 83 -5.76 8.68 8.51
N GLU A 84 -5.69 9.99 8.76
CA GLU A 84 -4.54 10.84 8.47
C GLU A 84 -3.26 10.43 9.20
N ARG A 85 -3.41 9.75 10.34
CA ARG A 85 -2.29 9.29 11.18
C ARG A 85 -1.85 7.87 10.85
N THR A 86 -2.54 7.18 9.95
CA THR A 86 -2.10 5.85 9.51
C THR A 86 -0.74 5.96 8.84
N ARG A 87 0.14 5.00 9.14
CA ARG A 87 1.48 4.93 8.54
C ARG A 87 1.42 4.96 7.00
N ALA A 88 0.49 4.21 6.44
CA ALA A 88 0.24 4.11 5.00
C ALA A 88 0.00 5.49 4.36
N PHE A 89 -0.95 6.26 4.90
CA PHE A 89 -1.29 7.56 4.33
C PHE A 89 -0.15 8.56 4.49
N ARG A 90 0.55 8.54 5.62
CA ARG A 90 1.72 9.40 5.85
C ARG A 90 2.86 9.09 4.88
N GLU A 91 3.18 7.82 4.70
CA GLU A 91 4.24 7.39 3.77
C GLU A 91 3.86 7.70 2.32
N TRP A 92 2.63 7.38 1.90
CA TRP A 92 2.16 7.68 0.55
C TRP A 92 2.25 9.18 0.24
N ARG A 93 1.78 10.05 1.15
CA ARG A 93 1.85 11.50 0.95
C ARG A 93 3.28 12.03 0.95
N LEU A 94 4.14 11.49 1.81
CA LEU A 94 5.56 11.85 1.80
C LEU A 94 6.20 11.47 0.45
N LEU A 95 6.02 10.23 0.00
CA LEU A 95 6.53 9.78 -1.30
C LEU A 95 5.98 10.62 -2.44
N TYR A 96 4.70 11.00 -2.38
CA TYR A 96 4.05 11.81 -3.38
C TYR A 96 4.71 13.19 -3.45
N LEU A 97 4.89 13.85 -2.31
CA LEU A 97 5.59 15.14 -2.21
C LEU A 97 7.04 15.07 -2.73
N LEU A 98 7.80 14.04 -2.33
CA LEU A 98 9.19 13.86 -2.78
C LEU A 98 9.25 13.60 -4.29
N CYS A 99 8.28 12.87 -4.84
CA CYS A 99 8.17 12.65 -6.29
C CYS A 99 7.88 13.97 -7.03
N GLN A 100 7.01 14.84 -6.50
CA GLN A 100 6.77 16.17 -7.08
C GLN A 100 8.03 17.04 -7.11
N GLN A 101 8.92 16.86 -6.13
CA GLN A 101 10.19 17.57 -6.05
C GLN A 101 11.26 16.99 -6.97
N GLY A 102 10.94 15.96 -7.77
CA GLY A 102 11.88 15.32 -8.70
C GLY A 102 12.94 14.46 -8.01
N LEU A 103 12.74 14.09 -6.74
CA LEU A 103 13.66 13.22 -6.01
C LEU A 103 13.55 11.78 -6.52
N PRO A 104 14.65 10.99 -6.48
CA PRO A 104 14.68 9.60 -6.95
C PRO A 104 14.03 8.66 -5.94
N VAL A 105 12.73 8.82 -5.73
CA VAL A 105 11.90 7.98 -4.86
C VAL A 105 10.92 7.15 -5.67
N PRO A 106 10.48 5.99 -5.16
CA PRO A 106 9.45 5.21 -5.83
C PRO A 106 8.13 5.99 -5.81
N ALA A 107 7.49 6.08 -6.97
CA ALA A 107 6.31 6.92 -7.15
C ALA A 107 5.06 6.22 -6.59
N PRO A 108 4.36 6.82 -5.61
CA PRO A 108 3.27 6.12 -4.96
C PRO A 108 2.05 6.03 -5.87
N VAL A 109 1.50 4.81 -6.00
CA VAL A 109 0.34 4.51 -6.85
C VAL A 109 -0.93 4.55 -6.01
N ALA A 110 -1.00 3.69 -5.00
CA ALA A 110 -2.16 3.58 -4.12
C ALA A 110 -1.75 3.02 -2.75
N THR A 111 -2.47 3.41 -1.70
CA THR A 111 -2.33 2.85 -0.37
C THR A 111 -3.70 2.65 0.26
N ARG A 112 -3.81 1.68 1.17
CA ARG A 112 -5.02 1.50 1.97
C ARG A 112 -4.72 1.30 3.43
N TYR A 113 -5.74 1.55 4.25
CA TYR A 113 -5.84 0.93 5.56
C TYR A 113 -7.14 0.12 5.66
N LEU A 114 -7.08 -0.97 6.42
CA LEU A 114 -8.22 -1.78 6.83
C LEU A 114 -8.35 -1.67 8.34
N ARG A 115 -9.37 -0.95 8.80
CA ARG A 115 -9.66 -0.73 10.22
C ARG A 115 -10.56 -1.85 10.75
N ARG A 116 -10.18 -2.38 11.91
CA ARG A 116 -10.99 -3.28 12.72
C ARG A 116 -10.92 -2.84 14.17
N HIS A 117 -12.02 -2.27 14.68
CA HIS A 117 -12.12 -1.75 16.04
C HIS A 117 -11.03 -0.70 16.34
N PHE A 118 -10.12 -1.02 17.27
CA PHE A 118 -8.98 -0.19 17.70
C PHE A 118 -7.71 -0.45 16.91
N TRP A 119 -7.74 -1.37 15.94
CA TRP A 119 -6.58 -1.78 15.16
C TRP A 119 -6.78 -1.50 13.68
N TYR A 120 -5.68 -1.38 12.94
CA TYR A 120 -5.70 -1.37 11.50
C TYR A 120 -4.52 -2.12 10.90
N ARG A 121 -4.70 -2.60 9.67
CA ARG A 121 -3.66 -3.10 8.76
C ARG A 121 -3.54 -2.16 7.59
N ALA A 122 -2.44 -2.22 6.86
CA ALA A 122 -2.24 -1.34 5.73
C ALA A 122 -1.42 -2.00 4.63
N ASP A 123 -1.59 -1.48 3.42
CA ASP A 123 -0.84 -1.88 2.23
C ASP A 123 -0.43 -0.64 1.42
N LEU A 124 0.64 -0.76 0.65
CA LEU A 124 1.15 0.29 -0.22
C LEU A 124 1.63 -0.29 -1.55
N ILE A 125 1.23 0.34 -2.64
CA ILE A 125 1.69 0.10 -3.99
C ILE A 125 2.46 1.33 -4.44
N THR A 126 3.70 1.10 -4.87
CA THR A 126 4.60 2.09 -5.47
C THR A 126 5.15 1.58 -6.78
#